data_AF-A0A944AUN8-F1
#
_entry.id   AF-A0A944AUN8-F1
#
_cell.length_a   1.000
_cell.length_b   1.000
_cell.length_c   1.000
_cell.angle_alpha   90.00
_cell.angle_beta   90.00
_cell.angle_gamma   90.00
#
_symmetry.space_group_name_H-M   'P 1'
#
loop_
_entity.id
_entity.type
_entity.pdbx_description
1 polymer ?
#
loop_
_entity_poly.entity_id
_entity_poly.type
_entity_poly.pdbx_seq_one_letter_code
_entity_poly.pdbx_strand_id
1 'polypeptide(L)'
;MSNNLIDPESRNYSFKDIEEDPRIKRTTKEFFITFFTYIIYGALMMINLFTFGLHSQDYPKVLGFPLWIFILICLLVGMVVTVELICTFVYKDMDLTSKNNKQEENK
;
A
#
# COMPACT_ATOMS: atom_id res chain seq x y z
N MET A 1 28.81 17.95 7.40
CA MET A 1 27.46 18.24 7.92
C MET A 1 27.61 18.51 9.40
N SER A 2 27.31 19.72 9.87
CA SER A 2 27.36 20.01 11.32
C SER A 2 26.13 19.37 11.97
N ASN A 3 26.34 18.51 12.95
CA ASN A 3 25.27 17.98 13.78
C ASN A 3 24.74 19.13 14.65
N ASN A 4 23.73 19.85 14.17
CA ASN A 4 23.01 20.80 15.00
C ASN A 4 22.26 19.97 16.05
N LEU A 5 22.71 20.04 17.30
CA LEU A 5 22.04 19.39 18.42
C LEU A 5 20.65 20.00 18.56
N ILE A 6 19.62 19.23 18.21
CA ILE A 6 18.22 19.64 18.44
C ILE A 6 17.99 19.60 19.95
N ASP A 7 17.63 20.76 20.52
CA ASP A 7 17.14 20.82 21.90
C ASP A 7 15.76 20.16 21.96
N PRO A 8 15.59 19.04 22.70
CA PRO A 8 14.34 18.27 22.76
C PRO A 8 13.17 19.04 23.37
N GLU A 9 13.45 20.08 24.17
CA GLU A 9 12.42 20.94 24.77
C GLU A 9 12.07 22.15 23.87
N SER A 10 12.85 22.40 22.82
CA SER A 10 12.61 23.50 21.90
C SER A 10 11.76 23.06 20.70
N ARG A 11 10.74 23.86 20.36
CA ARG A 11 9.99 23.70 19.10
C ARG A 11 10.64 24.44 17.93
N ASN A 12 11.82 25.03 18.13
CA ASN A 12 12.49 25.90 17.17
C ASN A 12 13.58 25.14 16.41
N TYR A 13 13.21 23.98 15.84
CA TYR A 13 14.06 23.17 14.98
C TYR A 13 13.57 23.23 13.52
N SER A 14 14.48 23.06 12.56
CA SER A 14 14.07 22.89 11.15
C SER A 14 13.68 21.44 10.90
N PHE A 15 12.64 21.20 10.09
CA PHE A 15 12.27 19.84 9.69
C PHE A 15 13.41 19.06 9.02
N LYS A 16 14.38 19.77 8.44
CA LYS A 16 15.58 19.19 7.82
C LYS A 16 16.59 18.64 8.82
N ASP A 17 16.49 19.06 10.09
CA ASP A 17 17.41 18.66 11.15
C ASP A 17 16.97 17.36 11.84
N ILE A 18 15.72 16.92 11.63
CA ILE A 18 15.21 15.66 12.19
C ILE A 18 15.91 14.48 11.50
N GLU A 19 16.46 13.55 12.29
CA GLU A 19 17.02 12.29 11.76
C GLU A 19 15.92 11.50 11.04
N GLU A 20 16.08 11.27 9.73
CA GLU A 20 15.15 10.45 8.96
C GLU A 20 15.25 8.99 9.40
N ASP A 21 14.22 8.49 10.10
CA ASP A 21 14.14 7.08 10.44
C ASP A 21 13.95 6.24 9.16
N PRO A 22 14.84 5.27 8.86
CA PRO A 22 14.68 4.36 7.73
C PRO A 22 13.35 3.59 7.75
N ARG A 23 12.73 3.39 8.92
CA ARG A 23 11.41 2.78 9.08
C ARG A 23 10.33 3.64 8.41
N ILE A 24 10.34 4.95 8.64
CA ILE A 24 9.33 5.88 8.07
C ILE A 24 9.44 5.92 6.55
N LYS A 25 10.65 6.03 6.01
CA LYS A 25 10.90 6.01 4.57
C LYS A 25 10.39 4.72 3.91
N ARG A 26 10.53 3.60 4.62
CA ARG A 26 10.08 2.29 4.16
C ARG A 26 8.56 2.15 4.21
N THR A 27 7.93 2.48 5.34
CA THR A 27 6.47 2.46 5.49
C THR A 27 5.80 3.39 4.49
N THR A 28 6.41 4.54 4.20
CA THR A 28 5.90 5.49 3.18
C THR A 28 5.87 4.84 1.80
N LYS A 29 6.93 4.10 1.42
CA LYS A 29 6.96 3.36 0.15
C LYS A 29 5.88 2.28 0.11
N GLU A 30 5.73 1.50 1.17
CA GLU A 30 4.72 0.43 1.26
C GLU A 30 3.29 1.00 1.21
N PHE A 31 3.05 2.16 1.83
CA PHE A 31 1.79 2.89 1.73
C PHE A 31 1.46 3.35 0.31
N PHE A 32 2.41 3.91 -0.42
CA PHE A 32 2.13 4.32 -1.81
C PHE A 32 1.81 3.11 -2.69
N ILE A 33 2.48 1.98 -2.46
CA ILE A 33 2.19 0.75 -3.20
C ILE A 33 0.75 0.31 -2.96
N THR A 34 0.29 0.21 -1.71
CA THR A 34 -1.12 -0.13 -1.44
C THR A 34 -2.07 0.86 -2.08
N PHE A 35 -1.82 2.16 -1.87
CA PHE A 35 -2.66 3.23 -2.36
C PHE A 35 -2.88 3.13 -3.87
N PHE A 36 -1.82 2.96 -4.65
CA PHE A 36 -1.93 2.80 -6.10
C PHE A 36 -2.59 1.49 -6.51
N THR A 37 -2.34 0.38 -5.82
CA THR A 37 -3.03 -0.89 -6.12
C THR A 37 -4.54 -0.76 -5.98
N TYR A 38 -5.03 -0.11 -4.91
CA TYR A 38 -6.46 0.11 -4.73
C TYR A 38 -7.05 1.10 -5.74
N ILE A 39 -6.29 2.14 -6.14
CA ILE A 39 -6.72 3.04 -7.21
C ILE A 39 -6.88 2.29 -8.53
N ILE A 40 -5.90 1.45 -8.91
CA ILE A 40 -5.95 0.67 -10.14
C ILE A 40 -7.14 -0.29 -10.10
N TYR A 41 -7.36 -0.98 -8.96
CA TYR A 41 -8.51 -1.84 -8.78
C TYR A 41 -9.83 -1.08 -8.95
N GLY A 42 -9.98 0.08 -8.30
CA GLY A 42 -11.16 0.93 -8.45
C GLY A 42 -11.37 1.38 -9.90
N ALA A 43 -10.31 1.76 -10.60
CA ALA A 43 -10.37 2.15 -12.01
C ALA A 43 -10.83 0.98 -12.90
N LEU A 44 -10.30 -0.24 -12.69
CA LEU A 44 -10.72 -1.43 -13.43
C LEU A 44 -12.20 -1.76 -13.19
N MET A 45 -12.68 -1.61 -11.96
CA MET A 45 -14.09 -1.80 -11.61
C MET A 45 -14.99 -0.77 -12.31
N MET A 46 -14.58 0.50 -12.32
CA MET A 46 -15.30 1.56 -13.04
C MET A 46 -15.32 1.32 -14.55
N ILE A 47 -14.19 0.92 -15.15
CA ILE A 47 -14.11 0.59 -16.58
C ILE A 47 -15.06 -0.57 -16.91
N ASN A 48 -15.05 -1.64 -16.12
CA ASN A 48 -15.96 -2.77 -16.33
C ASN A 48 -17.43 -2.32 -16.31
N LEU A 49 -17.80 -1.45 -15.37
CA LEU A 49 -19.17 -0.96 -15.26
C LEU A 49 -19.57 -0.07 -16.44
N PHE A 50 -18.70 0.85 -16.88
CA PHE A 50 -18.99 1.74 -18.00
C PHE A 50 -19.00 1.03 -19.35
N THR A 51 -18.14 0.01 -19.54
CA THR A 51 -18.05 -0.73 -20.80
C THR A 51 -19.13 -1.80 -20.92
N PHE A 52 -19.28 -2.65 -19.89
CA PHE A 52 -20.13 -3.84 -19.98
C PHE A 52 -21.41 -3.72 -19.14
N GLY A 53 -21.42 -2.89 -18.10
CA GLY A 53 -22.59 -2.69 -17.24
C GLY A 53 -23.66 -1.81 -17.86
N LEU A 54 -23.27 -0.70 -18.52
CA LEU A 54 -24.21 0.26 -19.11
C LEU A 54 -25.11 -0.36 -20.19
N HIS A 55 -24.53 -1.23 -21.02
CA HIS A 55 -25.23 -1.93 -22.12
C HIS A 55 -25.39 -3.43 -21.81
N SER A 56 -25.72 -3.77 -20.56
CA SER A 56 -25.78 -5.17 -20.09
C SER A 56 -26.75 -6.07 -20.87
N GLN A 57 -27.68 -5.53 -21.66
CA GLN A 57 -28.62 -6.28 -22.50
C GLN A 57 -27.95 -6.86 -23.75
N ASP A 58 -26.89 -6.21 -24.24
CA ASP A 58 -26.21 -6.56 -25.51
C ASP A 58 -25.14 -7.65 -25.31
N TYR A 59 -24.82 -7.97 -24.05
CA TYR A 59 -23.76 -8.92 -23.70
C TYR A 59 -24.31 -10.27 -23.25
N PRO A 60 -23.60 -11.38 -23.57
CA PRO A 60 -24.04 -12.71 -23.21
C PRO A 60 -24.07 -12.92 -21.69
N LYS A 61 -24.91 -13.85 -21.24
CA LYS A 61 -24.90 -14.32 -19.86
C LYS A 61 -23.87 -15.43 -19.70
N VAL A 62 -22.99 -15.29 -18.71
CA VAL A 62 -21.96 -16.28 -18.36
C VAL A 62 -22.35 -16.90 -17.02
N LEU A 63 -22.46 -18.23 -16.97
CA LEU A 63 -22.85 -18.99 -15.77
C LEU A 63 -24.18 -18.52 -15.13
N GLY A 64 -25.11 -18.02 -15.95
CA GLY A 64 -26.41 -17.50 -15.50
C GLY A 64 -26.40 -16.02 -15.09
N PHE A 65 -25.23 -15.37 -15.03
CA PHE A 65 -25.10 -13.96 -14.69
C PHE A 65 -24.79 -13.09 -15.92
N PRO A 66 -25.19 -11.82 -15.94
CA PRO A 66 -24.66 -10.86 -16.91
C PRO A 66 -23.13 -10.80 -16.89
N LEU A 67 -22.51 -10.67 -18.07
CA LEU A 67 -21.05 -10.69 -18.24
C LEU A 67 -20.31 -9.70 -17.32
N TRP A 68 -20.84 -8.50 -17.10
CA TRP A 68 -20.21 -7.49 -16.24
C TRP A 68 -20.11 -7.95 -14.77
N ILE A 69 -21.08 -8.73 -14.28
CA ILE A 69 -21.06 -9.31 -12.93
C ILE A 69 -20.00 -10.40 -12.85
N PHE A 70 -19.90 -11.25 -13.88
CA PHE A 70 -18.88 -12.29 -13.93
C PHE A 70 -17.46 -11.70 -13.91
N ILE A 71 -17.21 -10.67 -14.73
CA ILE A 71 -15.93 -9.95 -14.71
C ILE A 71 -15.66 -9.31 -13.35
N LEU A 72 -16.68 -8.76 -12.69
CA LEU A 72 -16.56 -8.16 -11.37
C LEU A 72 -16.11 -9.19 -10.32
N ILE A 73 -16.63 -10.41 -10.36
CA ILE A 73 -16.19 -11.53 -9.51
C ILE A 73 -14.72 -11.89 -9.81
N CYS A 74 -14.35 -12.00 -11.08
CA CYS A 74 -12.96 -12.28 -11.47
C CYS A 74 -12.00 -11.18 -10.98
N LEU A 75 -12.39 -9.90 -11.09
CA LEU A 75 -11.60 -8.78 -10.58
C LEU A 75 -11.45 -8.85 -9.06
N LEU A 76 -12.50 -9.21 -8.33
CA LEU A 76 -12.45 -9.37 -6.87
C LEU A 76 -11.47 -10.49 -6.47
N VAL A 77 -11.55 -11.66 -7.10
CA VAL A 77 -10.60 -12.75 -6.86
C VAL A 77 -9.17 -12.32 -7.20
N GLY A 78 -8.99 -11.65 -8.34
CA GLY A 78 -7.70 -11.10 -8.74
C GLY A 78 -7.12 -10.11 -7.73
N MET A 79 -7.97 -9.29 -7.10
CA MET A 79 -7.55 -8.35 -6.07
C MET A 79 -7.09 -9.06 -4.79
N VAL A 80 -7.82 -10.10 -4.35
CA VAL A 80 -7.41 -10.90 -3.19
C VAL A 80 -6.02 -11.50 -3.43
N VAL A 81 -5.81 -12.13 -4.60
CA VAL A 81 -4.50 -12.70 -4.97
C VAL A 81 -3.42 -11.62 -5.03
N THR A 82 -3.72 -10.45 -5.61
CA THR A 82 -2.76 -9.34 -5.70
C THR A 82 -2.35 -8.84 -4.31
N VAL A 83 -3.30 -8.69 -3.39
CA VAL A 83 -3.00 -8.29 -2.00
C VAL A 83 -2.10 -9.32 -1.33
N GLU A 84 -2.39 -10.60 -1.50
CA GLU A 84 -1.59 -11.68 -0.91
C GLU A 84 -0.16 -11.72 -1.45
N LEU A 85 0.02 -11.48 -2.75
CA LEU A 85 1.34 -11.34 -3.37
C LEU A 85 2.09 -10.11 -2.84
N ILE A 86 1.42 -8.97 -2.70
CA ILE A 86 2.05 -7.76 -2.15
C ILE A 86 2.48 -8.00 -0.70
N CYS A 87 1.61 -8.57 0.13
CA CYS A 87 1.94 -8.90 1.52
C CYS A 87 3.13 -9.86 1.62
N THR A 88 3.19 -10.87 0.75
CA THR A 88 4.22 -11.92 0.82
C THR A 88 5.57 -11.45 0.27
N PHE A 89 5.58 -10.65 -0.80
CA PHE A 89 6.82 -10.34 -1.54
C PHE A 89 7.30 -8.89 -1.38
N VAL A 90 6.40 -7.95 -1.11
CA VAL A 90 6.74 -6.51 -1.07
C VAL A 90 6.95 -6.05 0.36
N TYR A 91 6.08 -6.45 1.28
CA TYR A 91 6.27 -6.13 2.69
C TYR A 91 7.35 -7.03 3.26
N LYS A 92 8.17 -6.44 4.13
CA LYS A 92 9.08 -7.19 4.98
C LYS A 92 8.85 -6.78 6.41
N ASP A 93 9.07 -7.70 7.32
CA ASP A 93 8.96 -7.37 8.72
C ASP A 93 9.96 -6.28 9.12
N MET A 94 9.52 -5.41 10.02
CA MET A 94 10.41 -4.44 10.66
C MET A 94 10.83 -4.99 12.02
N ASP A 95 12.13 -5.01 12.27
CA ASP A 95 12.67 -5.30 13.60
C ASP A 95 12.27 -4.17 14.56
N LEU A 96 11.47 -4.51 15.58
CA LEU A 96 11.01 -3.58 16.61
C LEU A 96 12.05 -3.33 17.70
N THR A 97 13.20 -4.03 17.67
CA THR A 97 14.25 -3.87 18.69
C THR A 97 14.70 -2.41 18.76
N SER A 98 14.65 -1.84 19.96
CA SER A 98 15.10 -0.47 20.23
C SER A 98 16.61 -0.38 19.99
N LYS A 99 17.10 0.74 19.43
CA LYS A 99 18.56 0.97 19.27
C LYS A 99 19.31 0.85 20.61
N ASN A 100 18.64 1.12 21.74
CA ASN A 100 19.24 1.11 23.08
C ASN A 100 19.61 -0.31 23.55
N ASN A 101 18.79 -1.31 23.22
CA ASN A 101 19.05 -2.69 23.66
C ASN A 101 20.25 -3.34 22.93
N LYS A 102 20.56 -2.89 21.71
CA LYS A 102 21.71 -3.42 20.93
C LYS A 102 23.07 -2.93 21.44
N GLN A 103 23.11 -1.86 22.25
CA GLN A 103 24.33 -1.37 22.89
C GLN A 103 24.63 -2.08 24.21
N GLU A 104 23.63 -2.60 24.91
CA GLU A 104 23.82 -3.38 26.14
C GLU A 104 24.29 -4.81 25.89
N GLU A 105 23.90 -5.45 24.77
CA GLU A 105 24.35 -6.80 24.43
C GLU A 105 25.81 -6.88 23.91
N ASN A 106 26.39 -5.76 23.49
CA ASN A 106 27.77 -5.68 22.98
C ASN A 106 28.78 -5.14 24.01
N LYS A 107 28.41 -5.11 25.30
CA LYS A 107 29.26 -4.62 26.40
C LYS A 107 29.47 -5.71 27.43
#